data_AF-R1GZ84-F1
#
_entry.id   AF-R1GZ84-F1
#
_cell.length_a   1.000
_cell.length_b   1.000
_cell.length_c   1.000
_cell.angle_alpha   90.00
_cell.angle_beta   90.00
_cell.angle_gamma   90.00
#
_symmetry.space_group_name_H-M   'P 1'
#
loop_
_entity.id
_entity.type
_entity.pdbx_description
1 polymer ?
#
loop_
_entity_poly.entity_id
_entity_poly.type
_entity_poly.pdbx_seq_one_letter_code
_entity_poly.pdbx_strand_id
1 'polypeptide(L)'
;MTTFSETFPTQLLSVLGEETESIQGDIEYAWSTRNDTLATSLSVPLDVVDSGKRAVAQLAYSDWLQKNLDLGWFTLHVMSIPCIYGWVKLAERWDGNNSTRKGMQLNSTSVSMATPLTRADTVFYKTWIEPNLDPIYGNELMDFLEANKDAYYSANANQTWASVFRQALQFEIDLFNSALGTSLENLA
;
A
#
# COMPACT_ATOMS: atom_id res chain seq x y z
N MET A 1 -3.85 -24.72 -3.86
CA MET A 1 -3.23 -25.45 -2.74
C MET A 1 -2.00 -26.16 -3.29
N THR A 2 -0.82 -25.54 -3.18
CA THR A 2 0.45 -26.22 -3.44
C THR A 2 0.64 -27.23 -2.32
N THR A 3 0.32 -28.50 -2.59
CA THR A 3 0.68 -29.60 -1.70
C THR A 3 2.20 -29.71 -1.74
N PHE A 4 2.89 -29.08 -0.79
CA PHE A 4 4.30 -29.36 -0.53
C PHE A 4 4.38 -30.81 -0.06
N SER A 5 4.99 -31.65 -0.90
CA SER A 5 5.25 -33.05 -0.57
C SER A 5 6.13 -33.10 0.68
N GLU A 6 5.72 -33.86 1.70
CA GLU A 6 6.43 -34.12 2.96
C GLU A 6 7.85 -34.73 2.77
N THR A 7 8.33 -34.86 1.53
CA THR A 7 9.58 -35.53 1.15
C THR A 7 10.83 -34.66 1.22
N PHE A 8 10.73 -33.36 1.52
CA PHE A 8 11.91 -32.46 1.58
C PHE A 8 11.88 -31.48 2.77
N PRO A 9 12.04 -31.99 4.01
CA PRO A 9 11.96 -31.18 5.24
C PRO A 9 12.94 -30.00 5.26
N THR A 10 14.12 -30.13 4.64
CA THR A 10 15.11 -29.04 4.56
C THR A 10 14.66 -27.90 3.64
N GLN A 11 13.98 -28.22 2.53
CA GLN A 11 13.45 -27.21 1.60
C GLN A 11 12.25 -26.49 2.24
N LEU A 12 11.39 -27.23 2.94
CA LEU A 12 10.30 -26.63 3.71
C LEU A 12 10.83 -25.71 4.81
N LEU A 13 11.88 -26.11 5.54
CA LEU A 13 12.52 -25.28 6.56
C LEU A 13 13.17 -24.01 5.97
N SER A 14 13.76 -24.10 4.77
CA SER A 14 14.31 -22.92 4.07
C SER A 14 13.22 -21.92 3.75
N VAL A 15 12.12 -22.37 3.14
CA VAL A 15 10.97 -21.53 2.82
C VAL A 15 10.40 -20.91 4.09
N LEU A 16 10.20 -21.69 5.16
CA LEU A 16 9.71 -21.15 6.43
C LEU A 16 10.68 -20.12 7.04
N GLY A 17 11.99 -20.29 6.87
CA GLY A 17 13.00 -19.32 7.29
C GLY A 17 12.87 -17.99 6.54
N GLU A 18 12.81 -18.05 5.20
CA GLU A 18 12.63 -16.89 4.32
C GLU A 18 11.33 -16.14 4.63
N GLU A 19 10.22 -16.86 4.79
CA GLU A 19 8.92 -16.27 5.16
C GLU A 19 8.96 -15.63 6.56
N THR A 20 9.69 -16.22 7.52
CA THR A 20 9.86 -15.64 8.86
C THR A 20 10.63 -14.33 8.80
N GLU A 21 11.70 -14.27 8.02
CA GLU A 21 12.48 -13.05 7.81
C GLU A 21 11.64 -11.96 7.12
N SER A 22 10.84 -12.33 6.12
CA SER A 22 9.90 -11.41 5.45
C SER A 22 8.87 -10.84 6.43
N ILE A 23 8.22 -11.69 7.22
CA ILE A 23 7.23 -11.26 8.23
C ILE A 23 7.88 -10.35 9.27
N GLN A 24 9.10 -10.66 9.70
CA GLN A 24 9.81 -9.80 10.63
C GLN A 24 10.11 -8.42 10.01
N GLY A 25 10.53 -8.38 8.75
CA GLY A 25 10.70 -7.13 8.00
C GLY A 25 9.41 -6.30 7.94
N ASP A 26 8.26 -6.93 7.68
CA ASP A 26 6.97 -6.24 7.64
C ASP A 26 6.57 -5.65 9.01
N ILE A 27 6.86 -6.38 10.10
CA ILE A 27 6.63 -5.90 11.47
C ILE A 27 7.52 -4.69 11.76
N GLU A 28 8.81 -4.75 11.42
CA GLU A 28 9.76 -3.66 11.61
C GLU A 28 9.35 -2.43 10.80
N TYR A 29 8.92 -2.62 9.55
CA TYR A 29 8.37 -1.56 8.70
C TYR A 29 7.11 -0.92 9.30
N ALA A 30 6.17 -1.73 9.82
CA ALA A 30 4.96 -1.23 10.46
C ALA A 30 5.29 -0.40 11.72
N TRP A 31 6.25 -0.84 12.53
CA TRP A 31 6.71 -0.09 13.70
C TRP A 31 7.42 1.21 13.33
N SER A 32 8.27 1.21 12.31
CA SER A 32 8.91 2.44 11.81
C SER A 32 7.87 3.40 11.23
N THR A 33 6.89 2.90 10.47
CA THR A 33 5.78 3.74 9.99
C THR A 33 5.03 4.39 11.14
N ARG A 34 4.70 3.63 12.19
CA ARG A 34 4.03 4.16 13.38
C ARG A 34 4.87 5.23 14.11
N ASN A 35 6.13 4.93 14.40
CA ASN A 35 6.97 5.77 15.27
C ASN A 35 7.62 6.95 14.52
N ASP A 36 8.14 6.70 13.32
CA ASP A 36 8.97 7.65 12.59
C ASP A 36 8.13 8.47 11.62
N THR A 37 7.20 7.82 10.91
CA THR A 37 6.35 8.52 9.92
C THR A 37 5.15 9.20 10.59
N LEU A 38 4.29 8.43 11.26
CA LEU A 38 3.04 8.96 11.83
C LEU A 38 3.32 9.86 13.04
N ALA A 39 4.06 9.36 14.04
CA ALA A 39 4.27 10.12 15.28
C ALA A 39 5.27 11.26 15.11
N THR A 40 6.40 11.02 14.43
CA THR A 40 7.47 12.03 14.34
C THR A 40 7.24 12.96 13.17
N SER A 41 7.20 12.44 11.94
CA SER A 41 7.14 13.28 10.73
C SER A 41 5.79 13.99 10.58
N LEU A 42 4.68 13.29 10.83
CA LEU A 42 3.32 13.83 10.71
C LEU A 42 2.73 14.35 12.02
N SER A 43 3.45 14.19 13.15
CA SER A 43 3.00 14.66 14.48
C SER A 43 1.61 14.15 14.89
N VAL A 44 1.24 12.93 14.45
CA VAL A 44 -0.01 12.28 14.85
C VAL A 44 0.16 11.72 16.26
N PRO A 45 -0.73 12.04 17.22
CA PRO A 45 -0.68 11.47 18.56
C PRO A 45 -0.74 9.94 18.53
N LEU A 46 0.16 9.26 19.26
CA LEU A 46 0.25 7.80 19.24
C LEU A 46 -1.01 7.12 19.80
N ASP A 47 -1.68 7.75 20.76
CA ASP A 47 -2.96 7.27 21.27
C ASP A 47 -4.04 7.21 20.18
N VAL A 48 -4.07 8.21 19.28
CA VAL A 48 -4.96 8.23 18.11
C VAL A 48 -4.58 7.14 17.10
N VAL A 49 -3.28 6.89 16.90
CA VAL A 49 -2.82 5.81 16.01
C VAL A 49 -3.23 4.45 16.58
N ASP A 50 -3.01 4.23 17.87
CA ASP A 50 -3.27 2.95 18.55
C ASP A 50 -4.77 2.67 18.74
N SER A 51 -5.58 3.71 18.96
CA SER A 51 -7.03 3.60 19.08
C SER A 51 -7.76 3.66 17.74
N GLY A 52 -7.00 3.84 16.63
CA GLY A 52 -7.53 4.06 15.30
C GLY A 52 -8.53 3.00 14.87
N LYS A 53 -9.73 3.43 14.52
CA LYS A 53 -10.78 2.55 13.99
C LYS A 53 -10.64 2.39 12.49
N ARG A 54 -10.91 1.18 12.00
CA ARG A 54 -11.00 0.92 10.57
C ARG A 54 -12.30 1.48 10.02
N ALA A 55 -12.20 2.30 8.97
CA ALA A 55 -13.37 2.77 8.24
C ALA A 55 -14.06 1.60 7.51
N VAL A 56 -15.35 1.77 7.18
CA VAL A 56 -16.15 0.77 6.46
C VAL A 56 -15.47 0.32 5.16
N ALA A 57 -14.89 1.27 4.40
CA ALA A 57 -14.18 0.97 3.16
C ALA A 57 -12.95 0.08 3.38
N GLN A 58 -12.16 0.35 4.44
CA GLN A 58 -11.00 -0.47 4.81
C GLN A 58 -11.42 -1.89 5.22
N LEU A 59 -12.47 -2.00 6.04
CA LEU A 59 -13.01 -3.29 6.45
C LEU A 59 -13.50 -4.09 5.25
N ALA A 60 -14.31 -3.49 4.37
CA ALA A 60 -14.84 -4.13 3.18
C ALA A 60 -13.74 -4.59 2.23
N TYR A 61 -12.71 -3.77 2.01
CA TYR A 61 -11.59 -4.14 1.16
C TYR A 61 -10.80 -5.31 1.76
N SER A 62 -10.44 -5.24 3.05
CA SER A 62 -9.69 -6.30 3.73
C SER A 62 -10.47 -7.62 3.81
N ASP A 63 -11.79 -7.57 4.02
CA ASP A 63 -12.68 -8.72 4.05
C ASP A 63 -12.81 -9.35 2.65
N TRP A 64 -12.94 -8.53 1.61
CA TRP A 64 -12.96 -9.02 0.23
C TRP A 64 -11.65 -9.70 -0.16
N LEU A 65 -10.49 -9.13 0.19
CA LEU A 65 -9.19 -9.78 -0.05
C LEU A 65 -9.12 -11.17 0.61
N GLN A 66 -9.53 -11.28 1.88
CA GLN A 66 -9.53 -12.54 2.62
C GLN A 66 -10.50 -13.58 2.06
N LYS A 67 -11.68 -13.15 1.62
CA LYS A 67 -12.71 -14.05 1.07
C LYS A 67 -12.37 -14.60 -0.32
N ASN A 68 -11.41 -14.01 -1.01
CA ASN A 68 -11.04 -14.39 -2.38
C ASN A 68 -9.64 -15.05 -2.46
N LEU A 69 -9.08 -15.49 -1.33
CA LEU A 69 -7.80 -16.21 -1.27
C LEU A 69 -7.83 -17.54 -2.07
N ASP A 70 -9.01 -18.11 -2.26
CA ASP A 70 -9.24 -19.35 -3.00
C ASP A 70 -9.18 -19.18 -4.53
N LEU A 71 -9.24 -17.94 -5.05
CA LEU A 71 -9.14 -17.64 -6.49
C LEU A 71 -7.76 -17.94 -7.09
N GLY A 72 -6.79 -18.31 -6.25
CA GLY A 72 -5.47 -18.74 -6.65
C GLY A 72 -4.45 -17.61 -6.73
N TRP A 73 -3.18 -18.02 -6.71
CA TRP A 73 -2.03 -17.14 -6.51
C TRP A 73 -1.91 -16.03 -7.56
N PHE A 74 -2.10 -16.37 -8.83
CA PHE A 74 -2.08 -15.37 -9.91
C PHE A 74 -3.19 -14.33 -9.76
N THR A 75 -4.40 -14.76 -9.42
CA THR A 75 -5.53 -13.86 -9.25
C THR A 75 -5.29 -12.89 -8.09
N LEU A 76 -4.64 -13.33 -7.01
CA LEU A 76 -4.24 -12.45 -5.91
C LEU A 76 -3.25 -11.36 -6.36
N HIS A 77 -2.33 -11.67 -7.27
CA HIS A 77 -1.43 -10.66 -7.85
C HIS A 77 -2.21 -9.66 -8.72
N VAL A 78 -3.20 -10.13 -9.49
CA VAL A 78 -4.10 -9.25 -10.26
C VAL A 78 -4.89 -8.30 -9.33
N MET A 79 -5.34 -8.81 -8.18
CA MET A 79 -6.05 -8.02 -7.16
C MET A 79 -5.17 -6.92 -6.54
N SER A 80 -3.85 -7.14 -6.46
CA SER A 80 -2.90 -6.16 -5.91
C SER A 80 -2.49 -5.07 -6.91
N ILE A 81 -2.79 -5.22 -8.21
CA ILE A 81 -2.39 -4.24 -9.24
C ILE A 81 -2.83 -2.82 -8.87
N PRO A 82 -4.10 -2.54 -8.48
CA PRO A 82 -4.50 -1.17 -8.17
C PRO A 82 -3.74 -0.54 -7.00
N CYS A 83 -3.39 -1.32 -5.97
CA CYS A 83 -2.58 -0.84 -4.84
C CYS A 83 -1.16 -0.49 -5.29
N ILE A 84 -0.48 -1.43 -5.96
CA ILE A 84 0.92 -1.29 -6.33
C ILE A 84 1.12 -0.27 -7.46
N TYR A 85 0.34 -0.37 -8.54
CA TYR A 85 0.46 0.53 -9.70
C TYR A 85 -0.32 1.83 -9.53
N GLY A 86 -1.51 1.79 -8.93
CA GLY A 86 -2.37 2.97 -8.82
C GLY A 86 -1.70 4.08 -8.02
N TRP A 87 -1.08 3.72 -6.88
CA TRP A 87 -0.39 4.67 -6.02
C TRP A 87 0.85 5.27 -6.71
N VAL A 88 1.64 4.46 -7.42
CA VAL A 88 2.76 4.95 -8.24
C VAL A 88 2.30 5.93 -9.30
N LYS A 89 1.22 5.61 -10.05
CA LYS A 89 0.69 6.52 -11.09
C LYS A 89 0.15 7.82 -10.52
N LEU A 90 -0.39 7.81 -9.30
CA LEU A 90 -0.75 9.04 -8.61
C LEU A 90 0.51 9.84 -8.24
N ALA A 91 1.52 9.21 -7.65
CA ALA A 91 2.77 9.86 -7.30
C ALA A 91 3.47 10.49 -8.52
N GLU A 92 3.64 9.75 -9.62
CA GLU A 92 4.21 10.23 -10.89
C GLU A 92 3.47 11.48 -11.40
N ARG A 93 2.14 11.45 -11.38
CA ARG A 93 1.32 12.58 -11.84
C ARG A 93 1.49 13.82 -10.95
N TRP A 94 1.69 13.62 -9.65
CA TRP A 94 1.87 14.70 -8.70
C TRP A 94 3.29 15.29 -8.74
N ASP A 95 4.30 14.47 -8.99
CA ASP A 95 5.68 14.89 -9.21
C ASP A 95 5.83 15.69 -10.52
N GLY A 96 5.29 15.16 -11.62
CA GLY A 96 5.33 15.82 -12.92
C GLY A 96 4.59 17.17 -12.98
N ASN A 97 3.61 17.41 -12.10
CA ASN A 97 2.88 18.69 -11.98
C ASN A 97 3.62 19.70 -11.08
N ASN A 98 4.90 19.92 -11.37
CA ASN A 98 5.90 20.66 -10.57
C ASN A 98 5.65 22.18 -10.53
N SER A 99 4.47 22.58 -10.05
CA SER A 99 4.10 23.96 -9.77
C SER A 99 4.32 24.23 -8.28
N THR A 100 5.12 25.26 -7.99
CA THR A 100 5.45 25.81 -6.68
C THR A 100 4.16 26.10 -5.89
N ARG A 101 3.73 25.14 -5.06
CA ARG A 101 2.74 25.39 -4.02
C ARG A 101 3.48 25.74 -2.75
N LYS A 102 3.20 26.92 -2.19
CA LYS A 102 3.69 27.33 -0.87
C LYS A 102 3.18 26.32 0.17
N GLY A 103 4.06 25.46 0.65
CA GLY A 103 3.79 24.60 1.81
C GLY A 103 3.84 25.42 3.10
N MET A 104 2.99 25.08 4.07
CA MET A 104 3.03 25.64 5.42
C MET A 104 3.98 24.78 6.27
N GLN A 105 4.95 25.41 6.93
CA GLN A 105 5.84 24.74 7.89
C GLN A 105 5.08 24.57 9.21
N LEU A 106 4.84 23.32 9.64
CA LEU A 106 4.30 23.01 10.96
C LEU A 106 5.47 22.92 11.94
N ASN A 107 5.83 24.06 12.53
CA ASN A 107 6.81 24.14 13.61
C ASN A 107 6.00 24.45 14.87
N SER A 108 5.99 23.54 15.84
CA SER A 108 5.09 23.50 17.01
C SER A 108 5.22 24.65 18.03
N THR A 109 5.86 25.78 17.69
CA THR A 109 6.00 26.92 18.62
C THR A 109 6.03 28.31 17.97
N SER A 110 5.97 28.45 16.64
CA SER A 110 5.85 29.79 16.01
C SER A 110 5.46 29.72 14.54
N VAL A 111 4.35 30.36 14.15
CA VAL A 111 4.00 30.61 12.75
C VAL A 111 4.89 31.73 12.22
N SER A 112 6.03 31.35 11.64
CA SER A 112 6.86 32.25 10.86
C SER A 112 6.48 32.13 9.40
N MET A 113 6.21 33.25 8.71
CA MET A 113 6.11 33.31 7.25
C MET A 113 7.50 33.12 6.62
N ALA A 114 8.15 31.99 6.88
CA ALA A 114 9.48 31.66 6.41
C ALA A 114 9.43 30.89 5.08
N THR A 115 10.12 31.44 4.08
CA THR A 115 10.69 30.81 2.89
C THR A 115 9.75 29.93 2.02
N PRO A 116 9.59 30.21 0.71
CA PRO A 116 8.86 29.31 -0.17
C PRO A 116 9.53 27.92 -0.18
N LEU A 117 8.88 26.92 0.40
CA LEU A 117 9.26 25.53 0.25
C LEU A 117 8.95 25.09 -1.18
N THR A 118 9.85 24.33 -1.80
CA THR A 118 9.48 23.57 -2.99
C THR A 118 8.54 22.44 -2.56
N ARG A 119 7.68 21.92 -3.45
CA ARG A 119 6.75 20.83 -3.10
C ARG A 119 7.50 19.62 -2.54
N ALA A 120 8.70 19.36 -3.06
CA ALA A 120 9.60 18.29 -2.64
C ALA A 120 10.05 18.42 -1.18
N ASP A 121 10.03 19.62 -0.60
CA ASP A 121 10.46 19.84 0.78
C ASP A 121 9.35 19.59 1.81
N THR A 122 8.12 19.34 1.37
CA THR A 122 6.99 19.12 2.29
C THR A 122 7.04 17.73 2.91
N VAL A 123 6.59 17.61 4.16
CA VAL A 123 6.46 16.31 4.84
C VAL A 123 5.62 15.36 4.00
N PHE A 124 4.46 15.83 3.49
CA PHE A 124 3.60 15.04 2.60
C PHE A 124 4.33 14.46 1.40
N TYR A 125 5.20 15.26 0.75
CA TYR A 125 5.97 14.75 -0.38
C TYR A 125 6.93 13.63 0.04
N LYS A 126 7.72 13.87 1.09
CA LYS A 126 8.71 12.90 1.58
C LYS A 126 8.10 11.61 2.14
N THR A 127 6.92 11.70 2.76
CA THR A 127 6.27 10.55 3.40
C THR A 127 5.31 9.81 2.47
N TRP A 128 4.80 10.44 1.43
CA TRP A 128 3.75 9.86 0.58
C TRP A 128 4.08 9.84 -0.91
N ILE A 129 4.64 10.92 -1.47
CA ILE A 129 4.95 10.98 -2.91
C ILE A 129 6.23 10.20 -3.20
N GLU A 130 7.34 10.59 -2.57
CA GLU A 130 8.67 10.06 -2.85
C GLU A 130 8.76 8.53 -2.71
N PRO A 131 8.23 7.89 -1.65
CA PRO A 131 8.29 6.43 -1.52
C PRO A 131 7.48 5.70 -2.61
N ASN A 132 6.41 6.30 -3.12
CA ASN A 132 5.59 5.73 -4.18
C ASN A 132 6.14 6.01 -5.59
N LEU A 133 7.25 6.74 -5.73
CA LEU A 133 7.94 6.89 -7.02
C LEU A 133 8.90 5.73 -7.31
N ASP A 134 9.19 4.88 -6.33
CA ASP A 134 10.02 3.69 -6.52
C ASP A 134 9.28 2.66 -7.39
N PRO A 135 9.79 2.32 -8.59
CA PRO A 135 9.12 1.40 -9.49
C PRO A 135 9.33 -0.08 -9.13
N ILE A 136 10.20 -0.42 -8.15
CA ILE A 136 10.61 -1.80 -7.87
C ILE A 136 9.40 -2.72 -7.68
N TYR A 137 8.49 -2.39 -6.76
CA TYR A 137 7.32 -3.22 -6.47
C TYR A 137 6.39 -3.40 -7.68
N GLY A 138 6.25 -2.35 -8.50
CA GLY A 138 5.50 -2.43 -9.75
C GLY A 138 6.15 -3.38 -10.74
N ASN A 139 7.45 -3.21 -10.97
CA ASN A 139 8.21 -4.04 -11.92
C ASN A 139 8.18 -5.51 -11.52
N GLU A 140 8.39 -5.83 -10.24
CA GLU A 140 8.33 -7.22 -9.73
C GLU A 140 6.94 -7.85 -9.95
N LEU A 141 5.86 -7.09 -9.70
CA LEU A 141 4.51 -7.55 -9.95
C LEU A 141 4.28 -7.83 -11.45
N MET A 142 4.70 -6.92 -12.33
CA MET A 142 4.54 -7.10 -13.78
C MET A 142 5.38 -8.25 -14.31
N ASP A 143 6.63 -8.40 -13.86
CA ASP A 143 7.48 -9.52 -14.24
C ASP A 143 6.85 -10.85 -13.84
N PHE A 144 6.30 -10.93 -12.62
CA PHE A 144 5.54 -12.10 -12.18
C PHE A 144 4.32 -12.36 -13.09
N LEU A 145 3.48 -11.34 -13.34
CA LEU A 145 2.26 -11.49 -14.12
C LEU A 145 2.55 -11.91 -15.57
N GLU A 146 3.53 -11.30 -16.22
CA GLU A 146 3.90 -11.64 -17.60
C GLU A 146 4.54 -13.02 -17.72
N ALA A 147 5.40 -13.40 -16.76
CA ALA A 147 6.03 -14.72 -16.76
C ALA A 147 5.05 -15.86 -16.50
N ASN A 148 3.95 -15.62 -15.77
CA ASN A 148 3.06 -16.67 -15.28
C ASN A 148 1.69 -16.69 -15.98
N LYS A 149 1.31 -15.68 -16.77
CA LYS A 149 -0.06 -15.58 -17.33
C LYS A 149 -0.52 -16.84 -18.06
N ASP A 150 0.34 -17.47 -18.86
CA ASP A 150 -0.03 -18.62 -19.68
C ASP A 150 -0.22 -19.88 -18.81
N ALA A 151 0.55 -20.01 -17.73
CA ALA A 151 0.46 -21.14 -16.80
C ALA A 151 -0.84 -21.11 -15.97
N TYR A 152 -1.38 -19.92 -15.69
CA TYR A 152 -2.61 -19.73 -14.92
C TYR A 152 -3.83 -19.46 -15.82
N TYR A 153 -3.66 -19.47 -17.14
CA TYR A 153 -4.75 -19.23 -18.07
C TYR A 153 -5.77 -20.36 -18.05
N SER A 154 -7.05 -20.00 -18.03
CA SER A 154 -8.19 -20.91 -18.12
C SER A 154 -9.30 -20.28 -18.96
N ALA A 155 -10.32 -21.07 -19.33
CA ALA A 155 -11.40 -20.60 -20.19
C ALA A 155 -12.09 -19.30 -19.67
N ASN A 156 -12.10 -19.09 -18.35
CA ASN A 156 -12.71 -17.92 -17.71
C ASN A 156 -11.69 -16.98 -17.05
N ALA A 157 -10.39 -17.23 -17.18
CA ALA A 157 -9.33 -16.48 -16.50
C ALA A 157 -9.44 -14.97 -16.75
N ASN A 158 -9.55 -14.56 -18.02
CA ASN A 158 -9.68 -13.14 -18.38
C ASN A 158 -10.88 -12.46 -17.74
N GLN A 159 -12.03 -13.16 -17.66
CA GLN A 159 -13.23 -12.60 -17.04
C GLN A 159 -13.04 -12.42 -15.54
N THR A 160 -12.49 -13.45 -14.87
CA THR A 160 -12.17 -13.39 -13.44
C THR A 160 -11.17 -12.28 -13.15
N TRP A 161 -10.04 -12.25 -13.85
CA TRP A 161 -8.98 -11.27 -13.67
C TRP A 161 -9.46 -9.83 -13.91
N ALA A 162 -10.22 -9.60 -14.98
CA ALA A 162 -10.80 -8.29 -15.24
C ALA A 162 -11.82 -7.87 -14.16
N SER A 163 -12.62 -8.82 -13.65
CA SER A 163 -13.60 -8.55 -12.59
C SER A 163 -12.92 -8.17 -11.29
N VAL A 164 -11.93 -8.97 -10.85
CA VAL A 164 -11.24 -8.70 -9.58
C VAL A 164 -10.39 -7.44 -9.65
N PHE A 165 -9.76 -7.16 -10.80
CA PHE A 165 -9.01 -5.91 -11.02
C PHE A 165 -9.92 -4.69 -10.87
N ARG A 166 -11.09 -4.69 -11.52
CA ARG A 166 -12.05 -3.59 -11.43
C ARG A 166 -12.59 -3.42 -10.01
N GLN A 167 -12.85 -4.52 -9.31
CA GLN A 167 -13.33 -4.49 -7.94
C GLN A 167 -12.28 -3.93 -6.98
N ALA A 168 -11.02 -4.36 -7.11
CA ALA A 168 -9.90 -3.81 -6.35
C ALA A 168 -9.73 -2.30 -6.62
N LEU A 169 -9.82 -1.88 -7.89
CA LEU A 169 -9.76 -0.46 -8.23
C LEU A 169 -10.90 0.36 -7.60
N GLN A 170 -12.12 -0.19 -7.57
CA GLN A 170 -13.23 0.45 -6.88
C GLN A 170 -12.96 0.59 -5.39
N PHE A 171 -12.39 -0.44 -4.75
CA PHE A 171 -12.03 -0.36 -3.34
C PHE A 171 -10.95 0.69 -3.05
N GLU A 172 -9.93 0.85 -3.91
CA GLU A 172 -8.95 1.94 -3.78
C GLU A 172 -9.64 3.31 -3.81
N ILE A 173 -10.57 3.52 -4.75
CA ILE A 173 -11.33 4.77 -4.88
C ILE A 173 -12.17 5.02 -3.62
N ASP A 174 -12.88 3.99 -3.13
CA ASP A 174 -13.72 4.09 -1.94
C ASP A 174 -12.88 4.32 -0.67
N LEU A 175 -11.68 3.75 -0.61
CA LEU A 175 -10.72 3.99 0.46
C LEU A 175 -10.30 5.47 0.48
N PHE A 176 -9.90 6.03 -0.65
CA PHE A 176 -9.58 7.46 -0.75
C PHE A 176 -10.78 8.34 -0.37
N ASN A 177 -11.97 8.01 -0.87
CA ASN A 177 -13.19 8.76 -0.57
C ASN A 177 -13.54 8.72 0.92
N SER A 178 -13.26 7.61 1.61
CA SER A 178 -13.53 7.47 3.05
C SER A 178 -12.68 8.41 3.93
N ALA A 179 -11.54 8.88 3.41
CA ALA A 179 -10.68 9.85 4.09
C ALA A 179 -11.11 11.31 3.84
N LEU A 180 -11.87 11.58 2.78
CA LEU A 180 -12.26 12.95 2.43
C LEU A 180 -13.22 13.54 3.47
N GLY A 181 -12.84 14.68 4.05
CA GLY A 181 -13.65 15.37 5.07
C GLY A 181 -13.61 14.73 6.45
N THR A 182 -12.77 13.71 6.65
CA THR A 182 -12.59 13.03 7.94
C THR A 182 -11.43 13.67 8.70
N SER A 183 -11.62 13.98 9.99
CA SER A 183 -10.54 14.41 10.89
C SER A 183 -9.98 13.23 11.67
N LEU A 184 -8.77 13.38 12.22
CA LEU A 184 -8.16 12.37 13.09
C LEU A 184 -9.03 12.04 14.33
N GLU A 185 -9.76 13.03 14.85
CA GLU A 185 -10.68 12.86 15.98
C GLU A 185 -11.86 11.94 15.66
N ASN A 186 -12.30 11.88 14.39
CA ASN A 186 -13.36 10.98 13.96
C ASN A 186 -12.90 9.52 13.86
N LEU A 187 -11.58 9.29 13.91
CA LEU A 187 -10.96 7.97 13.78
C LEU A 187 -10.54 7.37 15.14
N ALA A 188 -10.55 8.16 16.22
CA ALA A 188 -10.28 7.71 17.59
C ALA A 188 -11.50 7.07 18.27
#